data_AF-A0AAW8TNL3-F1
#
_entry.id   AF-A0AAW8TNL3-F1
#
_cell.length_a   1.000
_cell.length_b   1.000
_cell.length_c   1.000
_cell.angle_alpha   90.00
_cell.angle_beta   90.00
_cell.angle_gamma   90.00
#
_symmetry.space_group_name_H-M   'P 1'
#
loop_
_entity.id
_entity.type
_entity.pdbx_description
1 polymer ?
#
loop_
_entity_poly.entity_id
_entity_poly.type
_entity_poly.pdbx_seq_one_letter_code
_entity_poly.pdbx_strand_id
1 'polypeptide(L)'
;MKDYHTFKENKQQYVLFHYPILEWEGYFRDSILIYVHVHNNHSAYFAKTLGPNAVNVGADMLDFTPISQTQILELVAKRKQEQ
;
A
#
# COMPACT_ATOMS: atom_id res chain seq x y z
N MET A 1 1.78 21.27 -2.09
CA MET A 1 1.79 19.82 -2.37
C MET A 1 0.94 19.17 -1.30
N LYS A 2 0.00 18.27 -1.64
CA LYS A 2 -0.79 17.56 -0.62
C LYS A 2 0.02 16.35 -0.19
N ASP A 3 0.36 16.28 1.09
CA ASP A 3 1.20 15.19 1.60
C ASP A 3 0.41 13.90 1.77
N TYR A 4 -0.90 14.02 2.01
CA TYR A 4 -1.82 12.92 2.28
C TYR A 4 -3.08 13.09 1.43
N HIS A 5 -3.49 12.04 0.73
CA HIS A 5 -4.70 12.05 -0.09
C HIS A 5 -5.50 10.77 0.09
N THR A 6 -6.83 10.90 0.16
CA THR A 6 -7.74 9.77 0.27
C THR A 6 -8.77 9.83 -0.83
N PHE A 7 -9.12 8.66 -1.35
CA PHE A 7 -10.20 8.51 -2.32
C PHE A 7 -10.89 7.15 -2.16
N LYS A 8 -12.07 7.03 -2.74
CA LYS A 8 -12.87 5.80 -2.71
C LYS A 8 -13.25 5.42 -4.12
N GLU A 9 -13.13 4.13 -4.40
CA GLU A 9 -13.51 3.56 -5.69
C GLU A 9 -13.97 2.12 -5.48
N ASN A 10 -15.08 1.75 -6.10
CA ASN A 10 -15.65 0.40 -5.97
C ASN A 10 -15.84 -0.08 -4.52
N LYS A 11 -16.28 0.81 -3.62
CA LYS A 11 -16.42 0.58 -2.16
C LYS A 11 -15.10 0.34 -1.41
N GLN A 12 -13.97 0.36 -2.09
CA GLN A 12 -12.64 0.31 -1.49
C GLN A 12 -12.13 1.72 -1.19
N GLN A 13 -11.59 1.93 0.00
CA GLN A 13 -10.91 3.18 0.36
C GLN A 13 -9.42 3.03 0.15
N TYR A 14 -8.82 4.06 -0.45
CA TYR A 14 -7.39 4.16 -0.71
C TYR A 14 -6.82 5.40 -0.02
N VAL A 15 -5.63 5.24 0.54
CA VAL A 15 -4.83 6.29 1.15
C VAL A 15 -3.52 6.37 0.40
N LEU A 16 -3.23 7.52 -0.19
CA LEU A 16 -1.95 7.83 -0.81
C LEU A 16 -1.10 8.64 0.17
N PHE A 17 0.08 8.14 0.50
CA PHE A 17 1.04 8.82 1.36
C PHE A 17 2.47 8.50 0.95
N HIS A 18 3.43 9.42 1.13
CA HIS A 18 4.80 9.14 0.69
C HIS A 18 5.51 8.13 1.60
N TYR A 19 5.30 8.22 2.92
CA TYR A 19 6.03 7.43 3.91
C TYR A 19 5.24 6.19 4.37
N PRO A 20 5.92 5.14 4.88
CA PRO A 20 5.26 4.08 5.62
C PRO A 20 4.71 4.61 6.94
N ILE A 21 3.39 4.54 7.14
CA ILE A 21 2.71 4.95 8.38
C ILE A 21 2.00 3.75 9.00
N LEU A 22 2.11 3.61 10.33
CA LEU A 22 1.54 2.49 11.07
C LEU A 22 0.01 2.48 11.03
N GLU A 23 -0.60 3.66 11.08
CA GLU A 23 -2.04 3.84 11.04
C GLU A 23 -2.40 4.88 10.00
N TRP A 24 -3.53 4.67 9.33
CA TRP A 24 -4.09 5.57 8.33
C TRP A 24 -5.61 5.57 8.38
N GLU A 25 -6.22 6.46 7.62
CA GLU A 25 -7.67 6.59 7.61
C GLU A 25 -8.33 5.28 7.12
N GLY A 26 -9.05 4.63 8.02
CA GLY A 26 -9.72 3.37 7.74
C GLY A 26 -8.85 2.12 7.95
N TYR A 27 -7.74 2.20 8.68
CA TYR A 27 -6.87 1.07 9.00
C TYR A 27 -7.64 -0.19 9.46
N PHE A 28 -8.58 -0.03 10.39
CA PHE A 28 -9.45 -1.12 10.88
C PHE A 28 -10.69 -1.41 10.01
N ARG A 29 -10.78 -0.79 8.83
CA ARG A 29 -11.91 -0.87 7.89
C ARG A 29 -11.46 -1.26 6.48
N ASP A 30 -10.43 -2.10 6.41
CA ASP A 30 -9.86 -2.64 5.17
C ASP A 30 -9.38 -1.58 4.16
N SER A 31 -9.12 -0.34 4.57
CA SER A 31 -8.57 0.65 3.63
C SER A 31 -7.12 0.30 3.26
N ILE A 32 -6.74 0.60 2.02
CA ILE A 32 -5.42 0.26 1.47
C ILE A 32 -4.53 1.50 1.55
N LEU A 33 -3.39 1.36 2.21
CA LEU A 33 -2.31 2.34 2.17
C LEU A 33 -1.43 2.07 0.96
N ILE A 34 -1.29 3.07 0.10
CA ILE A 34 -0.36 3.10 -1.01
C ILE A 34 0.77 4.06 -0.62
N TYR A 35 1.97 3.52 -0.47
CA TYR A 35 3.13 4.27 0.00
C TYR A 35 4.39 4.03 -0.83
N VAL A 36 5.42 4.85 -0.64
CA VAL A 36 6.72 4.73 -1.33
C VAL A 36 7.84 4.78 -0.26
N HIS A 37 8.98 5.41 -0.54
CA HIS A 37 10.09 5.67 0.39
C HIS A 37 10.96 4.46 0.76
N VAL A 38 10.40 3.26 0.88
CA VAL A 38 11.15 2.07 1.29
C VAL A 38 11.78 1.38 0.08
N HIS A 39 13.10 1.28 0.07
CA HIS A 39 13.86 0.52 -0.92
C HIS A 39 14.08 -0.94 -0.49
N ASN A 40 14.52 -1.77 -1.44
CA ASN A 40 14.60 -3.23 -1.32
C ASN A 40 15.21 -3.78 -0.02
N ASN A 41 16.19 -3.10 0.56
CA ASN A 41 16.90 -3.57 1.76
C ASN A 41 16.02 -3.65 3.03
N HIS A 42 14.90 -2.93 3.09
CA HIS A 42 14.01 -2.88 4.26
C HIS A 42 12.56 -3.27 3.95
N SER A 43 12.26 -3.62 2.69
CA SER A 43 10.90 -3.89 2.19
C SER A 43 10.19 -5.00 2.99
N ALA A 44 10.89 -6.10 3.29
CA ALA A 44 10.35 -7.22 4.05
C ALA A 44 9.97 -6.85 5.49
N TYR A 45 10.77 -6.00 6.14
CA TYR A 45 10.48 -5.51 7.49
C TYR A 45 9.18 -4.70 7.50
N PHE A 46 9.07 -3.70 6.62
CA PHE A 46 7.88 -2.85 6.56
C PHE A 46 6.63 -3.62 6.10
N ALA A 47 6.76 -4.56 5.16
CA ALA A 47 5.65 -5.41 4.76
C ALA A 47 5.09 -6.24 5.93
N LYS A 48 5.98 -6.77 6.79
CA LYS A 48 5.57 -7.49 8.00
C LYS A 48 4.96 -6.58 9.05
N THR A 49 5.52 -5.38 9.25
CA THR A 49 5.07 -4.44 10.29
C THR A 49 3.74 -3.76 9.96
N LEU A 50 3.53 -3.38 8.69
CA LEU A 50 2.35 -2.63 8.25
C LEU A 50 1.17 -3.52 7.85
N GLY A 51 1.43 -4.81 7.59
CA GLY A 51 0.41 -5.78 7.25
C GLY A 51 -0.01 -5.76 5.77
N PRO A 52 -1.04 -6.55 5.42
CA PRO A 52 -1.35 -6.89 4.03
C PRO A 52 -1.90 -5.70 3.22
N ASN A 53 -2.58 -4.77 3.90
CA ASN A 53 -3.25 -3.62 3.30
C ASN A 53 -2.28 -2.46 2.97
N ALA A 54 -0.99 -2.58 3.30
CA ALA A 54 0.02 -1.59 2.97
C ALA A 54 0.84 -2.03 1.74
N VAL A 55 0.76 -1.26 0.66
CA VAL A 55 1.41 -1.55 -0.62
C VAL A 55 2.45 -0.49 -0.93
N ASN A 56 3.71 -0.92 -0.98
CA ASN A 56 4.81 -0.11 -1.47
C ASN A 56 4.77 -0.08 -3.00
N VAL A 57 4.62 1.11 -3.59
CA VAL A 57 4.59 1.34 -5.04
C VAL A 57 5.82 2.14 -5.51
N GLY A 58 6.94 2.04 -4.79
CA GLY A 58 8.23 2.56 -5.23
C GLY A 58 8.63 1.99 -6.59
N ALA A 59 9.21 2.81 -7.47
CA ALA A 59 9.54 2.42 -8.83
C ALA A 59 10.51 1.22 -8.87
N ASP A 60 11.47 1.17 -7.95
CA ASP A 60 12.40 0.04 -7.80
C ASP A 60 11.71 -1.26 -7.35
N MET A 61 10.52 -1.18 -6.77
CA MET A 61 9.70 -2.34 -6.37
C MET A 61 8.82 -2.87 -7.48
N LEU A 62 8.65 -2.10 -8.55
CA LEU A 62 7.76 -2.40 -9.67
C LEU A 62 8.53 -2.51 -11.00
N ASP A 63 9.83 -2.80 -10.95
CA ASP A 63 10.70 -2.86 -12.12
C ASP A 63 10.62 -1.60 -13.01
N PHE A 64 10.46 -0.44 -12.37
CA PHE A 64 10.29 0.87 -13.00
C PHE A 64 9.05 0.96 -13.92
N THR A 65 8.01 0.17 -13.63
CA THR A 65 6.73 0.19 -14.33
C THR A 65 5.59 0.69 -13.45
N PRO A 66 4.54 1.33 -14.03
CA PRO A 66 3.36 1.72 -13.27
C PRO A 66 2.53 0.50 -12.85
N ILE A 67 1.89 0.57 -11.68
CA ILE A 67 0.94 -0.43 -11.19
C ILE A 67 -0.50 0.09 -11.31
N SER A 68 -1.41 -0.80 -11.72
CA SER A 68 -2.85 -0.53 -11.77
C SER A 68 -3.54 -0.81 -10.44
N GLN A 69 -4.72 -0.23 -10.26
CA GLN A 69 -5.57 -0.50 -9.11
C GLN A 69 -5.93 -1.98 -8.96
N THR A 70 -6.22 -2.68 -10.06
CA THR A 70 -6.57 -4.11 -10.05
C THR A 70 -5.41 -4.95 -9.50
N GLN A 71 -4.19 -4.67 -9.94
CA GLN A 71 -2.99 -5.37 -9.45
C GLN A 71 -2.77 -5.14 -7.95
N ILE A 72 -3.04 -3.92 -7.45
CA ILE A 72 -2.99 -3.62 -6.02
C ILE A 72 -4.00 -4.50 -5.25
N LEU A 73 -5.24 -4.59 -5.74
CA LEU A 73 -6.27 -5.41 -5.10
C LEU A 73 -5.91 -6.90 -5.09
N GLU A 74 -5.41 -7.43 -6.20
CA GLU A 74 -4.95 -8.83 -6.30
C GLU A 74 -3.82 -9.12 -5.33
N LEU A 75 -2.85 -8.20 -5.23
CA LEU A 75 -1.72 -8.31 -4.32
C LEU A 75 -2.16 -8.32 -2.85
N VAL A 76 -3.06 -7.41 -2.47
CA VAL A 76 -3.63 -7.36 -1.12
C VAL A 76 -4.43 -8.63 -0.82
N ALA A 77 -5.26 -9.09 -1.75
CA ALA A 77 -6.04 -10.32 -1.59
C ALA A 77 -5.14 -11.55 -1.38
N LYS A 78 -4.08 -11.69 -2.18
CA LYS A 78 -3.09 -12.77 -2.02
C LYS A 78 -2.41 -12.72 -0.64
N ARG A 79 -1.95 -11.54 -0.21
CA ARG A 79 -1.29 -11.36 1.10
C ARG A 79 -2.19 -11.70 2.28
N LYS A 80 -3.50 -11.45 2.18
CA LYS A 80 -4.48 -11.82 3.21
C LYS A 80 -4.70 -13.34 3.32
N GLN A 81 -4.48 -14.10 2.25
CA GLN A 81 -4.60 -15.56 2.26
C GLN A 81 -3.35 -16.25 2.85
N GLU A 82 -2.22 -15.56 2.84
CA GLU A 82 -0.92 -16.04 3.34
C GLU A 82 -0.70 -15.75 4.85
N GLN A 83 -1.70 -15.16 5.52
CA GLN A 83 -1.71 -14.83 6.96
C GLN A 83 -2.63 -15.76 7.74
#